data_AF-A0A9Q3HRY8-F1
#
_entry.id   AF-A0A9Q3HRY8-F1
#
_cell.length_a   1.000
_cell.length_b   1.000
_cell.length_c   1.000
_cell.angle_alpha   90.00
_cell.angle_beta   90.00
_cell.angle_gamma   90.00
#
_symmetry.space_group_name_H-M   'P 1'
#
loop_
_entity.id
_entity.type
_entity.pdbx_description
1 polymer ?
#
loop_
_entity_poly.entity_id
_entity_poly.type
_entity_poly.pdbx_seq_one_letter_code
_entity_poly.pdbx_strand_id
1 'polypeptide(L)'
;MELGVLRKVGHNEQEEVTTPVIITLYNGKSRMVGDFRALKTYTIPDRYQIPRIHEKLTQLSQAEFITAMDDQKGFHQNFLTDNAKRLLRMRVH
;
A
#
# COMPACT_ATOMS: atom_id res chain seq x y z
N MET A 1 -1.21 -13.54 -15.57
CA MET A 1 -2.23 -13.52 -14.51
C MET A 1 -2.41 -12.07 -14.10
N GLU A 2 -3.50 -11.43 -14.49
CA GLU A 2 -3.80 -10.07 -14.04
C GLU A 2 -4.18 -10.12 -12.56
N LEU A 3 -3.56 -9.27 -11.74
CA LEU A 3 -3.73 -9.30 -10.28
C LEU A 3 -5.06 -8.69 -9.82
N GLY A 4 -5.88 -8.11 -10.72
CA GLY A 4 -7.17 -7.50 -10.37
C GLY A 4 -7.07 -6.29 -9.42
N VAL A 5 -5.86 -5.78 -9.17
CA VAL A 5 -5.59 -4.72 -8.18
C VAL A 5 -6.04 -3.33 -8.62
N LEU A 6 -6.28 -3.11 -9.91
CA LEU A 6 -6.67 -1.83 -10.48
C LEU A 6 -7.90 -1.98 -11.38
N ARG A 7 -8.78 -0.97 -11.34
CA ARG A 7 -9.97 -0.85 -12.19
C ARG A 7 -9.88 0.41 -13.03
N LYS A 8 -10.32 0.35 -14.29
CA LYS A 8 -10.51 1.54 -15.12
C LYS A 8 -11.71 2.35 -14.61
N VAL A 9 -11.48 3.64 -14.36
CA VAL A 9 -12.53 4.60 -13.95
C VAL A 9 -13.28 5.09 -15.21
N GLY A 10 -14.62 5.10 -15.16
CA GLY A 10 -15.47 5.57 -16.25
C GLY A 10 -15.46 7.10 -16.38
N HIS A 11 -15.83 7.63 -17.56
CA HIS A 11 -15.86 9.08 -17.82
C HIS A 11 -16.81 9.88 -16.92
N ASN A 12 -17.82 9.22 -16.33
CA ASN A 12 -18.87 9.87 -15.53
C ASN A 12 -18.57 9.89 -14.02
N GLU A 13 -17.49 9.26 -13.56
CA GLU A 13 -17.07 9.31 -12.15
C GLU A 13 -16.20 10.57 -11.94
N GLN A 14 -16.87 11.68 -11.58
CA GLN A 14 -16.18 12.88 -11.10
C GLN A 14 -15.71 12.65 -9.67
N GLU A 15 -14.43 12.90 -9.41
CA GLU A 15 -13.80 12.66 -8.12
C GLU A 15 -12.94 13.87 -7.75
N GLU A 16 -12.88 14.14 -6.46
CA GLU A 16 -12.32 15.38 -5.89
C GLU A 16 -10.79 15.39 -5.85
N VAL A 17 -10.16 14.21 -5.81
CA VAL A 17 -8.70 14.06 -5.64
C VAL A 17 -8.13 13.12 -6.71
N THR A 18 -7.01 13.51 -7.31
CA THR A 18 -6.23 12.65 -8.22
C THR A 18 -4.77 12.66 -7.85
N THR A 19 -4.16 11.47 -7.78
CA THR A 19 -2.74 11.29 -7.52
C THR A 19 -1.97 11.13 -8.83
N PRO A 20 -0.93 11.94 -9.10
CA PRO A 20 -0.05 11.73 -10.24
C PRO A 20 0.81 10.48 -10.01
N VAL A 21 1.07 9.75 -11.10
CA VAL A 21 1.90 8.54 -11.09
C VAL A 21 3.10 8.73 -12.00
N ILE A 22 4.26 8.33 -11.50
CA ILE A 22 5.52 8.32 -12.24
C ILE A 22 5.97 6.87 -12.41
N ILE A 23 6.46 6.54 -13.60
CA ILE A 23 7.08 5.24 -13.87
C ILE A 23 8.58 5.40 -13.69
N THR A 24 9.16 4.61 -12.79
CA THR A 24 10.59 4.59 -12.52
C THR A 24 11.18 3.24 -12.94
N LEU A 25 12.42 3.22 -13.42
CA LEU A 25 13.11 1.98 -13.72
C LEU A 25 14.02 1.61 -12.54
N TYR A 26 13.83 0.42 -11.98
CA TYR A 26 14.66 -0.08 -10.88
C TYR A 26 14.96 -1.56 -11.05
N ASN A 27 16.24 -1.94 -10.96
CA ASN A 27 16.72 -3.31 -11.17
C ASN A 27 16.17 -3.96 -12.46
N GLY A 28 16.18 -3.20 -13.56
CA GLY A 28 15.69 -3.67 -14.87
C GLY A 28 14.18 -3.87 -14.98
N LYS A 29 13.40 -3.46 -13.97
CA LYS A 29 11.94 -3.55 -13.97
C LYS A 29 11.32 -2.17 -13.78
N SER A 30 10.31 -1.86 -14.59
CA SER A 30 9.50 -0.65 -14.41
C SER A 30 8.65 -0.78 -13.15
N ARG A 31 8.68 0.24 -12.31
CA ARG A 31 7.89 0.36 -11.08
C ARG A 31 7.00 1.59 -11.18
N MET A 32 5.72 1.37 -10.93
CA MET A 32 4.74 2.44 -10.82
C MET A 32 4.85 3.06 -9.42
N VAL A 33 5.13 4.36 -9.34
CA VAL A 33 5.29 5.09 -8.08
C VAL A 33 4.27 6.23 -8.06
N GLY A 34 3.26 6.11 -7.20
CA GLY A 34 2.26 7.15 -6.96
C GLY A 34 2.74 8.17 -5.94
N ASP A 35 2.53 9.46 -6.22
CA ASP A 35 2.86 10.54 -5.28
C ASP A 35 1.69 10.81 -4.32
N PHE A 36 1.66 10.07 -3.21
CA PHE A 36 0.61 10.19 -2.20
C PHE A 36 0.84 11.32 -1.17
N ARG A 37 1.74 12.28 -1.43
CA ARG A 37 2.03 13.37 -0.47
C ARG A 37 0.81 14.23 -0.21
N ALA A 38 0.05 14.58 -1.25
CA ALA A 38 -1.19 15.35 -1.12
C ALA A 38 -2.26 14.57 -0.32
N LEU A 39 -2.35 13.25 -0.55
CA LEU A 39 -3.32 12.37 0.12
C LEU A 39 -3.12 12.34 1.64
N LYS A 40 -1.88 12.53 2.12
CA LYS A 40 -1.56 12.56 3.56
C LYS A 40 -2.27 13.69 4.32
N THR A 41 -2.71 14.75 3.64
CA THR A 41 -3.49 15.85 4.26
C THR A 41 -4.95 15.45 4.50
N TYR A 42 -5.47 14.51 3.69
CA TYR A 42 -6.85 14.05 3.75
C TYR A 42 -7.03 12.82 4.64
N THR A 43 -5.94 12.12 4.98
CA THR A 43 -5.99 10.89 5.77
C THR A 43 -5.50 11.10 7.19
N ILE A 44 -6.19 10.49 8.16
CA ILE A 44 -5.75 10.44 9.54
C ILE A 44 -4.71 9.30 9.64
N PRO A 45 -3.50 9.55 10.17
CA PRO A 45 -2.49 8.52 10.30
C PRO A 45 -2.93 7.48 11.33
N ASP A 46 -3.07 6.22 10.88
CA ASP A 46 -3.26 5.09 11.77
C ASP A 46 -1.93 4.74 12.46
N ARG A 47 -1.86 4.98 13.77
CA ARG A 47 -0.68 4.71 14.59
C ARG A 47 -0.90 3.42 15.36
N TYR A 48 -0.66 2.30 14.71
CA TYR A 48 -0.61 1.02 15.41
C TYR A 48 0.61 0.96 16.32
N GLN A 49 0.43 0.50 17.57
CA GLN A 49 1.54 0.33 18.50
C GLN A 49 2.41 -0.85 18.05
N ILE A 50 3.60 -0.55 17.54
CA ILE A 50 4.59 -1.59 17.26
C ILE A 50 5.10 -2.10 18.61
N PRO A 51 5.02 -3.41 18.88
CA PRO A 51 5.52 -3.98 20.13
C PRO A 51 7.02 -3.73 20.27
N ARG A 52 7.48 -3.52 21.51
CA ARG A 52 8.89 -3.25 21.77
C ARG A 52 9.74 -4.44 21.32
N ILE A 53 10.87 -4.16 20.67
CA ILE A 53 11.76 -5.19 20.15
C ILE A 53 12.16 -6.20 21.24
N HIS A 54 12.43 -5.73 22.46
CA HIS A 54 12.85 -6.58 23.58
C HIS A 54 11.77 -7.60 23.98
N GLU A 55 10.50 -7.20 24.05
CA GLU A 55 9.39 -8.09 24.39
C GLU A 55 9.23 -9.20 23.34
N LYS A 56 9.43 -8.86 22.06
CA LYS A 56 9.40 -9.82 20.96
C LYS A 56 10.58 -10.78 20.96
N LEU A 57 11.79 -10.30 21.28
CA LEU A 57 12.97 -11.13 21.40
C LEU A 57 12.87 -12.12 22.57
N THR A 58 12.33 -11.69 23.71
CA THR A 58 12.10 -12.61 24.85
C THR A 58 11.12 -13.72 24.46
N GLN A 59 10.03 -13.39 23.76
CA GLN A 59 9.07 -14.39 23.26
C GLN A 59 9.71 -15.36 22.24
N LEU A 60 10.55 -14.84 21.33
CA LEU A 60 11.28 -15.65 20.35
C LEU A 60 12.32 -16.57 20.99
N SER A 61 12.98 -16.13 22.08
CA SER A 61 14.02 -16.92 22.77
C SER A 61 13.51 -18.22 23.38
N GLN A 62 12.20 -18.32 23.64
CA GLN A 62 11.55 -19.49 24.20
C GLN A 62 10.97 -20.43 23.12
N ALA A 63 11.09 -20.07 21.84
CA ALA A 63 10.54 -20.86 20.74
C ALA A 63 11.52 -21.97 20.31
N GLU A 64 11.01 -23.19 20.14
CA GLU A 64 11.80 -24.34 19.65
C GLU A 64 12.08 -24.25 18.14
N PHE A 65 11.14 -23.66 17.38
CA PHE A 65 11.27 -23.44 15.94
C PHE A 65 10.82 -22.02 15.58
N ILE A 66 11.60 -21.35 14.73
CA ILE A 66 11.29 -20.00 14.23
C ILE A 66 11.17 -20.09 12.70
N THR A 67 10.01 -19.71 12.19
CA THR A 67 9.77 -19.56 10.75
C THR A 67 9.58 -18.10 10.43
N ALA A 68 10.32 -17.59 9.44
CA ALA A 68 10.13 -16.24 8.90
C ALA A 68 9.45 -16.35 7.52
N MET A 69 8.43 -15.53 7.29
CA MET A 69 7.75 -15.41 6.01
C MET A 69 7.87 -13.96 5.54
N ASP A 70 8.20 -13.79 4.26
CA ASP A 70 8.32 -12.47 3.64
C ASP A 70 7.01 -12.12 2.91
N ASP A 71 6.38 -11.00 3.30
CA ASP A 71 5.11 -10.52 2.75
C ASP A 71 5.28 -9.23 1.94
N GLN A 72 6.27 -9.17 1.04
CA GLN A 72 6.54 -7.98 0.22
C GLN A 72 5.34 -7.54 -0.65
N LYS A 73 4.37 -8.42 -0.89
CA LYS A 73 3.20 -8.17 -1.73
C LYS A 73 1.87 -8.17 -0.97
N GLY A 74 1.89 -8.22 0.36
CA GLY A 74 0.69 -8.24 1.20
C GLY A 74 -0.20 -7.03 1.01
N PHE A 75 0.39 -5.88 0.69
CA PHE A 75 -0.36 -4.66 0.37
C PHE A 75 -1.37 -4.84 -0.78
N HIS A 76 -1.09 -5.74 -1.73
CA HIS A 76 -1.99 -6.01 -2.85
C HIS A 76 -3.14 -6.98 -2.51
N GLN A 77 -3.09 -7.61 -1.34
CA GLN A 77 -4.12 -8.55 -0.87
C GLN A 77 -5.17 -7.87 0.01
N ASN A 78 -4.87 -6.67 0.54
CA ASN A 78 -5.78 -5.93 1.40
C ASN A 78 -6.90 -5.26 0.60
N PHE A 79 -8.12 -5.34 1.11
CA PHE A 79 -9.27 -4.66 0.52
C PHE A 79 -9.34 -3.20 0.97
N LEU A 80 -9.64 -2.32 0.02
CA LEU A 80 -9.90 -0.91 0.28
C LEU A 80 -11.40 -0.67 0.42
N THR A 81 -11.78 0.24 1.31
CA THR A 81 -13.16 0.74 1.40
C THR A 81 -13.49 1.57 0.16
N ASP A 82 -14.77 1.68 -0.20
CA ASP A 82 -15.17 2.40 -1.42
C ASP A 82 -14.82 3.89 -1.37
N ASN A 83 -14.87 4.50 -0.18
CA ASN A 83 -14.42 5.87 0.03
C ASN A 83 -12.91 6.01 -0.20
N ALA A 84 -12.10 5.06 0.28
CA ALA A 84 -10.65 5.09 0.06
C ALA A 84 -10.27 4.88 -1.41
N LYS A 85 -11.02 4.05 -2.15
CA LYS A 85 -10.81 3.84 -3.60
C LYS A 85 -10.94 5.14 -4.40
N ARG A 86 -11.86 6.02 -4.01
CA ARG A 86 -12.06 7.33 -4.65
C ARG A 86 -10.84 8.24 -4.50
N LEU A 87 -10.26 8.28 -3.31
CA LEU A 87 -9.09 9.10 -2.99
C LEU A 87 -7.79 8.58 -3.65
N LEU A 88 -7.73 7.29 -3.98
CA LEU A 88 -6.57 6.61 -4.57
C LEU A 88 -6.57 6.60 -6.10
N ARG A 89 -7.42 7.42 -6.74
CA ARG A 89 -7.44 7.54 -8.20
C ARG A 89 -6.10 8.03 -8.70
N MET A 90 -5.55 7.30 -9.66
CA MET A 90 -4.29 7.60 -10.31
C MET A 90 -4.51 8.15 -11.72
N ARG A 91 -3.76 9.20 -12.06
CA ARG A 91 -3.66 9.69 -13.44
C ARG A 91 -2.22 9.52 -13.91
N VAL A 92 -2.06 8.83 -15.03
CA VAL A 92 -0.80 8.73 -15.75
C VAL A 92 -0.80 9.83 -16.82
N HIS A 93 0.30 10.56 -16.93
CA HIS A 93 0.52 11.58 -17.95
C HIS A 93 1.12 11.00 -19.22
#